data_AF-A0A3B6NPV8-F1
#
_entry.id   AF-A0A3B6NPV8-F1
#
_cell.length_a   1.000
_cell.length_b   1.000
_cell.length_c   1.000
_cell.angle_alpha   90.00
_cell.angle_beta   90.00
_cell.angle_gamma   90.00
#
_symmetry.space_group_name_H-M   'P 1'
#
loop_
_entity.id
_entity.type
_entity.pdbx_description
1 polymer ?
#
loop_
_entity_poly.entity_id
_entity_poly.type
_entity_poly.pdbx_seq_one_letter_code
_entity_poly.pdbx_strand_id
1 'polypeptide(L)'
;MELGAAGMRRSASHNSLSGSDDFDLTHLLNKPRINVERQRSFDDRSLSDVSYSGGHARGGGGFDGMYSPGGGLRSLVGTPASSALHSFEPHPIVGDAWEALRRSLVFFRGQPLGTIAAFDHASEEVLNYDQGVYGYPIEIQSLFFMALRCALLMLKHDAEGKDFVERIATRLHALSYHMRSYFWLDFQQLNDIYRYKTEEYSHTAVNKFNVIPDSIPDWLFDFMPCEGGFFVGNVSPARMDFRWFALGNMIAIVSSLATPEQSMAIMDLIEERWEELIGEMPLKICYPAIENHEWRIVTGCDPKNTRWSYHNGGSWPVLLWLLTAASIKTGQPQIARRAIDLAERRLLKDGWPEYYDGKLGKYVGKQARKFQTWSIAGYLVAKMLLEDPSHLGMIALEEDKAMKPVLRRSASWTN
;
A
#
# COMPACT_ATOMS: atom_id res chain seq x y z
N MET A 1 66.78 -22.95 -16.37
CA MET A 1 67.95 -22.12 -16.01
C MET A 1 67.45 -20.77 -15.53
N GLU A 2 68.16 -20.25 -14.54
CA GLU A 2 67.81 -19.23 -13.55
C GLU A 2 67.61 -17.78 -14.05
N LEU A 3 66.74 -17.09 -13.29
CA LEU A 3 66.84 -15.76 -12.65
C LEU A 3 67.31 -14.51 -13.41
N GLY A 4 66.60 -13.40 -13.15
CA GLY A 4 67.12 -12.04 -13.25
C GLY A 4 66.08 -10.96 -12.96
N ALA A 5 66.06 -10.43 -11.73
CA ALA A 5 65.23 -9.31 -11.29
C ALA A 5 65.92 -7.95 -11.50
N ALA A 6 65.15 -6.91 -11.86
CA ALA A 6 65.37 -5.47 -11.63
C ALA A 6 64.23 -4.72 -12.37
N GLY A 7 63.65 -3.59 -11.96
CA GLY A 7 63.90 -2.65 -10.88
C GLY A 7 62.89 -1.50 -11.05
N MET A 8 62.49 -0.94 -9.93
CA MET A 8 61.40 0.01 -9.74
C MET A 8 61.72 1.42 -10.29
N ARG A 9 60.75 2.10 -10.94
CA ARG A 9 60.69 3.58 -10.99
C ARG A 9 59.28 4.07 -10.70
N ARG A 10 59.16 4.72 -9.54
CA ARG A 10 58.00 5.51 -9.08
C ARG A 10 57.94 6.82 -9.86
N SER A 11 56.77 7.21 -10.34
CA SER A 11 56.40 8.63 -10.49
C SER A 11 55.40 8.98 -9.39
N ALA A 12 55.74 9.99 -8.60
CA ALA A 12 54.89 10.53 -7.56
C ALA A 12 53.96 11.57 -8.17
N SER A 13 52.66 11.46 -7.92
CA SER A 13 51.76 12.61 -7.86
C SER A 13 51.17 12.66 -6.46
N HIS A 14 51.52 13.73 -5.75
CA HIS A 14 50.98 14.09 -4.46
C HIS A 14 49.49 14.40 -4.59
N ASN A 15 48.66 13.73 -3.79
CA ASN A 15 47.41 14.32 -3.29
C ASN A 15 47.36 14.08 -1.78
N SER A 16 47.33 15.19 -1.05
CA SER A 16 47.29 15.28 0.40
C SER A 16 45.98 14.74 0.95
N LEU A 17 46.06 13.62 1.67
CA LEU A 17 45.04 13.15 2.61
C LEU A 17 45.24 13.90 3.93
N SER A 18 44.28 14.73 4.31
CA SER A 18 44.18 15.31 5.65
C SER A 18 42.87 14.88 6.29
N GLY A 19 42.97 14.19 7.43
CA GLY A 19 41.86 14.00 8.38
C GLY A 19 41.20 12.64 8.34
N SER A 20 41.85 11.64 8.95
CA SER A 20 41.21 10.40 9.43
C SER A 20 40.61 10.68 10.81
N ASP A 21 39.32 10.97 10.88
CA ASP A 21 38.55 10.78 12.11
C ASP A 21 37.89 9.41 12.02
N ASP A 22 38.52 8.40 12.63
CA ASP A 22 37.93 7.09 12.87
C ASP A 22 36.73 7.26 13.83
N PHE A 23 35.52 7.38 13.28
CA PHE A 23 34.29 7.27 14.06
C PHE A 23 34.03 5.79 14.39
N ASP A 24 34.45 5.38 15.58
CA ASP A 24 34.12 4.08 16.16
C ASP A 24 32.60 3.98 16.43
N LEU A 25 31.89 3.32 15.51
CA LEU A 25 30.44 3.08 15.56
C LEU A 25 30.02 1.93 16.49
N THR A 26 30.95 1.27 17.18
CA THR A 26 30.63 0.11 18.04
C THR A 26 29.81 0.48 19.28
N HIS A 27 29.86 1.74 19.72
CA HIS A 27 29.12 2.22 20.89
C HIS A 27 27.62 2.51 20.65
N LEU A 28 27.16 2.56 19.39
CA LEU A 28 25.75 2.79 19.05
C LEU A 28 24.89 1.51 19.01
N LEU A 29 25.50 0.33 19.21
CA LEU A 29 24.80 -0.96 19.23
C LEU A 29 24.25 -1.36 20.60
N ASN A 30 24.52 -0.58 21.66
CA ASN A 30 23.94 -0.82 22.97
C ASN A 30 22.52 -0.22 23.04
N LYS A 31 21.54 -0.95 22.51
CA LYS A 31 20.12 -0.69 22.80
C LYS A 31 19.90 -0.78 24.31
N PRO A 32 19.33 0.24 24.98
CA PRO A 32 18.91 0.09 26.37
C PRO A 32 17.85 -1.02 26.42
N ARG A 33 18.05 -2.02 27.30
CA ARG A 33 17.00 -2.99 27.64
C ARG A 33 15.87 -2.25 28.34
N ILE A 34 14.87 -1.84 27.57
CA ILE A 34 13.59 -1.37 28.12
C ILE A 34 12.88 -2.62 28.64
N ASN A 35 12.82 -2.75 29.96
CA ASN A 35 12.07 -3.81 30.61
C ASN A 35 10.58 -3.47 30.49
N VAL A 36 9.92 -3.96 29.44
CA VAL A 36 8.47 -3.84 29.29
C VAL A 36 7.84 -4.90 30.20
N GLU A 37 7.41 -4.47 31.39
CA GLU A 37 6.59 -5.31 32.26
C GLU A 37 5.26 -5.63 31.56
N ARG A 38 5.16 -6.87 31.07
CA ARG A 38 3.92 -7.43 30.56
C ARG A 38 3.15 -7.99 31.74
N GLN A 39 2.13 -7.28 32.21
CA GLN A 39 1.18 -7.87 33.13
C GLN A 39 0.38 -8.94 32.39
N ARG A 40 0.65 -10.21 32.72
CA ARG A 40 -0.30 -11.30 32.50
C ARG A 40 -1.39 -11.12 33.55
N SER A 41 -2.53 -10.56 33.17
CA SER A 41 -3.73 -10.58 34.03
C SER A 41 -4.84 -11.32 33.30
N PHE A 42 -4.88 -12.64 33.48
CA PHE A 42 -6.11 -13.42 33.43
C PHE A 42 -5.90 -14.59 34.38
N ASP A 43 -6.17 -14.35 35.66
CA ASP A 43 -6.48 -15.42 36.60
C ASP A 43 -7.96 -15.79 36.40
N ASP A 44 -8.19 -17.04 36.02
CA ASP A 44 -9.49 -17.70 36.05
C ASP A 44 -10.11 -17.58 37.45
N ARG A 45 -11.23 -16.86 37.58
CA ARG A 45 -12.16 -17.06 38.70
C ARG A 45 -13.61 -17.10 38.23
N SER A 46 -14.07 -18.34 38.12
CA SER A 46 -15.38 -18.88 38.48
C SER A 46 -16.48 -17.90 38.87
N LEU A 47 -17.58 -17.99 38.11
CA LEU A 47 -18.91 -17.48 38.42
C LEU A 47 -19.48 -18.19 39.67
N SER A 48 -19.63 -17.48 40.79
CA SER A 48 -20.75 -17.62 41.74
C SER A 48 -20.62 -16.63 42.90
N ASP A 49 -21.76 -16.00 43.21
CA ASP A 49 -22.14 -15.30 44.45
C ASP A 49 -21.38 -14.01 44.84
N VAL A 50 -22.10 -12.88 44.88
CA VAL A 50 -22.70 -12.31 46.12
C VAL A 50 -23.42 -10.99 45.79
N SER A 51 -24.55 -10.83 46.47
CA SER A 51 -25.65 -9.86 46.41
C SER A 51 -25.37 -8.38 46.72
N TYR A 52 -26.18 -7.54 46.07
CA TYR A 52 -26.87 -6.32 46.54
C TYR A 52 -26.28 -5.56 47.74
N SER A 53 -25.76 -4.35 47.49
CA SER A 53 -26.05 -3.17 48.32
C SER A 53 -25.68 -1.89 47.56
N GLY A 54 -26.65 -0.98 47.47
CA GLY A 54 -26.54 0.28 46.73
C GLY A 54 -25.86 1.39 47.51
N GLY A 55 -25.37 2.39 46.77
CA GLY A 55 -24.86 3.65 47.27
C GLY A 55 -24.35 4.54 46.15
N HIS A 56 -25.18 5.49 45.71
CA HIS A 56 -24.87 6.50 44.69
C HIS A 56 -23.76 7.47 45.14
N ALA A 57 -22.81 7.83 44.25
CA ALA A 57 -22.81 9.11 43.50
C ALA A 57 -21.41 9.59 43.04
N ARG A 58 -21.37 10.02 41.76
CA ARG A 58 -20.40 10.91 41.07
C ARG A 58 -19.00 10.34 40.81
N GLY A 59 -18.44 10.31 39.59
CA GLY A 59 -18.81 10.91 38.31
C GLY A 59 -17.50 11.08 37.52
N GLY A 60 -17.31 10.26 36.49
CA GLY A 60 -16.15 10.29 35.58
C GLY A 60 -16.48 9.44 34.36
N GLY A 61 -16.75 10.08 33.23
CA GLY A 61 -17.20 9.42 32.00
C GLY A 61 -16.10 8.55 31.38
N GLY A 62 -16.33 7.24 31.39
CA GLY A 62 -15.55 6.25 30.63
C GLY A 62 -16.12 6.06 29.23
N PHE A 63 -15.22 5.89 28.26
CA PHE A 63 -15.49 5.66 26.83
C PHE A 63 -15.94 4.21 26.52
N ASP A 64 -16.60 3.53 27.46
CA ASP A 64 -17.10 2.16 27.28
C ASP A 64 -18.62 2.21 27.11
N GLY A 65 -19.07 2.24 25.86
CA GLY A 65 -20.51 2.13 25.60
C GLY A 65 -20.97 2.25 24.15
N MET A 66 -20.12 2.61 23.19
CA MET A 66 -20.65 3.01 21.88
C MET A 66 -20.81 1.91 20.83
N TYR A 67 -20.35 0.68 21.08
CA TYR A 67 -20.53 -0.42 20.11
C TYR A 67 -20.74 -1.76 20.83
N SER A 68 -21.98 -2.05 21.20
CA SER A 68 -22.44 -3.40 21.52
C SER A 68 -23.76 -3.66 20.79
N PRO A 69 -23.82 -4.61 19.83
CA PRO A 69 -25.05 -4.92 19.13
C PRO A 69 -25.87 -5.89 20.00
N GLY A 70 -26.87 -5.39 20.71
CA GLY A 70 -27.83 -6.25 21.42
C GLY A 70 -28.39 -5.64 22.70
N GLY A 71 -29.40 -4.78 22.58
CA GLY A 71 -30.04 -4.18 23.75
C GLY A 71 -31.31 -3.38 23.44
N GLY A 72 -32.20 -3.91 22.61
CA GLY A 72 -33.49 -3.28 22.30
C GLY A 72 -34.58 -3.68 23.30
N LEU A 73 -35.04 -2.72 24.11
CA LEU A 73 -36.25 -2.83 24.93
C LEU A 73 -37.49 -2.93 24.04
N ARG A 74 -38.37 -3.89 24.39
CA ARG A 74 -39.67 -4.14 23.75
C ARG A 74 -40.60 -2.94 23.94
N SER A 75 -41.16 -2.43 22.84
CA SER A 75 -42.38 -1.64 22.83
C SER A 75 -43.42 -2.33 21.95
N LEU A 76 -44.55 -2.64 22.57
CA LEU A 76 -45.76 -3.20 22.00
C LEU A 76 -46.52 -2.08 21.25
N VAL A 77 -46.96 -2.35 20.02
CA VAL A 77 -48.22 -1.94 19.36
C VAL A 77 -47.98 -1.84 17.84
N GLY A 78 -48.80 -2.57 17.08
CA GLY A 78 -48.51 -2.97 15.71
C GLY A 78 -48.79 -1.94 14.61
N THR A 79 -48.03 -2.07 13.53
CA THR A 79 -48.36 -1.62 12.17
C THR A 79 -47.59 -2.51 11.19
N PRO A 80 -48.22 -3.17 10.19
CA PRO A 80 -47.50 -3.98 9.23
C PRO A 80 -47.22 -3.16 7.96
N ALA A 81 -45.94 -2.90 7.65
CA ALA A 81 -45.39 -2.85 6.28
C ALA A 81 -43.99 -2.21 6.28
N SER A 82 -42.99 -3.00 5.90
CA SER A 82 -42.12 -2.74 4.74
C SER A 82 -40.86 -3.57 4.90
N SER A 83 -40.73 -4.59 4.06
CA SER A 83 -39.55 -5.42 3.87
C SER A 83 -38.42 -4.62 3.21
N ALA A 84 -37.81 -3.72 3.98
CA ALA A 84 -36.64 -2.95 3.57
C ALA A 84 -35.68 -2.75 4.75
N LEU A 85 -35.20 -3.86 5.32
CA LEU A 85 -34.06 -3.88 6.24
C LEU A 85 -33.18 -5.06 5.85
N HIS A 86 -32.29 -4.86 4.89
CA HIS A 86 -31.04 -5.62 4.86
C HIS A 86 -30.13 -5.06 5.96
N SER A 87 -30.54 -5.18 7.22
CA SER A 87 -29.61 -5.12 8.34
C SER A 87 -28.81 -6.41 8.27
N PHE A 88 -27.65 -6.38 7.62
CA PHE A 88 -26.71 -7.48 7.66
C PHE A 88 -26.41 -7.78 9.12
N GLU A 89 -26.76 -8.98 9.60
CA GLU A 89 -26.01 -9.53 10.72
C GLU A 89 -24.54 -9.57 10.28
N PRO A 90 -23.63 -8.96 11.05
CA PRO A 90 -22.23 -8.93 10.67
C PRO A 90 -21.74 -10.37 10.51
N HIS A 91 -21.07 -10.66 9.38
CA HIS A 91 -20.53 -11.98 9.10
C HIS A 91 -19.76 -12.48 10.34
N PRO A 92 -19.92 -13.74 10.79
CA PRO A 92 -19.38 -14.22 12.07
C PRO A 92 -17.90 -13.86 12.31
N ILE A 93 -17.10 -13.85 11.23
CA ILE A 93 -15.69 -13.45 11.21
C ILE A 93 -15.41 -12.04 11.77
N VAL A 94 -16.37 -11.11 11.72
CA VAL A 94 -16.19 -9.72 12.15
C VAL A 94 -15.99 -9.65 13.66
N GLY A 95 -16.70 -10.49 14.42
CA GLY A 95 -16.53 -10.59 15.88
C GLY A 95 -15.13 -11.07 16.25
N ASP A 96 -14.67 -12.16 15.64
CA ASP A 96 -13.34 -12.73 15.83
C ASP A 96 -12.22 -11.74 15.45
N ALA A 97 -12.43 -11.00 14.35
CA ALA A 97 -11.49 -9.97 13.89
C ALA A 97 -11.36 -8.84 14.91
N TRP A 98 -12.46 -8.33 15.45
CA TRP A 98 -12.44 -7.30 16.50
C TRP A 98 -11.77 -7.78 17.79
N GLU A 99 -12.02 -9.03 18.20
CA GLU A 99 -11.33 -9.61 19.36
C GLU A 99 -9.82 -9.72 19.12
N ALA A 100 -9.41 -10.19 17.94
CA ALA A 100 -8.00 -10.27 17.58
C ALA A 100 -7.32 -8.89 17.55
N LEU A 101 -7.99 -7.86 17.00
CA LEU A 101 -7.48 -6.49 17.00
C LEU A 101 -7.35 -5.92 18.42
N ARG A 102 -8.33 -6.13 19.30
CA ARG A 102 -8.24 -5.69 20.71
C ARG A 102 -7.09 -6.36 21.46
N ARG A 103 -6.83 -7.64 21.20
CA ARG A 103 -5.69 -8.36 21.77
C ARG A 103 -4.33 -7.86 21.28
N SER A 104 -4.29 -7.16 20.14
CA SER A 104 -3.06 -6.60 19.57
C SER A 104 -2.63 -5.26 20.20
N LEU A 105 -3.44 -4.67 21.08
CA LEU A 105 -3.19 -3.35 21.67
C LEU A 105 -1.95 -3.35 22.58
N VAL A 106 -1.10 -2.35 22.40
CA VAL A 106 0.10 -2.08 23.21
C VAL A 106 -0.21 -0.93 24.16
N PHE A 107 0.09 -1.11 25.44
CA PHE A 107 -0.12 -0.10 26.47
C PHE A 107 1.21 0.40 27.02
N PHE A 108 1.32 1.70 27.26
CA PHE A 108 2.41 2.31 28.00
C PHE A 108 1.81 3.09 29.18
N ARG A 109 2.19 2.73 30.41
CA ARG A 109 1.65 3.33 31.65
C ARG A 109 0.11 3.31 31.71
N GLY A 110 -0.50 2.19 31.29
CA GLY A 110 -1.95 2.02 31.27
C GLY A 110 -2.69 2.76 30.15
N GLN A 111 -1.99 3.51 29.29
CA GLN A 111 -2.58 4.20 28.14
C GLN A 111 -2.33 3.42 26.85
N PRO A 112 -3.34 3.30 25.96
CA PRO A 112 -3.15 2.64 24.67
C PRO A 112 -2.21 3.46 23.80
N LEU A 113 -1.12 2.84 23.34
CA LEU A 113 -0.06 3.49 22.54
C LEU A 113 -0.16 3.13 21.05
N GLY A 114 -0.61 1.92 20.72
CA GLY A 114 -0.67 1.42 19.35
C GLY A 114 -1.01 -0.05 19.31
N THR A 115 -0.65 -0.72 18.21
CA THR A 115 -0.83 -2.16 18.05
C THR A 115 0.49 -2.85 17.72
N ILE A 116 0.63 -4.12 18.10
CA ILE A 116 1.75 -4.96 17.66
C ILE A 116 1.63 -5.31 16.16
N ALA A 117 2.74 -5.62 15.50
CA ALA A 117 2.71 -6.02 14.08
C ALA A 117 2.07 -7.41 13.87
N ALA A 118 2.43 -8.37 14.71
CA ALA A 118 1.92 -9.74 14.69
C ALA A 118 1.73 -10.24 16.12
N PHE A 119 0.66 -11.00 16.38
CA PHE A 119 0.41 -11.59 17.70
C PHE A 119 1.22 -12.88 17.95
N ASP A 120 1.82 -13.47 16.91
CA ASP A 120 2.77 -14.58 17.04
C ASP A 120 4.21 -14.06 17.27
N HIS A 121 4.92 -14.67 18.21
CA HIS A 121 6.30 -14.32 18.61
C HIS A 121 7.37 -14.97 17.71
N ALA A 122 6.98 -15.59 16.60
CA ALA A 122 7.91 -16.17 15.65
C ALA A 122 8.62 -15.07 14.80
N SER A 123 9.90 -14.83 15.13
CA SER A 123 10.95 -14.08 14.42
C SER A 123 11.10 -12.56 14.69
N GLU A 124 12.31 -12.17 15.10
CA GLU A 124 12.79 -10.79 15.31
C GLU A 124 13.31 -10.11 14.02
N GLU A 125 13.17 -10.74 12.85
CA GLU A 125 13.75 -10.21 11.62
C GLU A 125 12.75 -9.30 10.86
N VAL A 126 12.94 -8.00 11.05
CA VAL A 126 12.47 -6.96 10.12
C VAL A 126 13.65 -6.64 9.22
N LEU A 127 13.64 -7.18 8.01
CA LEU A 127 14.68 -6.94 7.01
C LEU A 127 14.06 -6.24 5.80
N ASN A 128 14.72 -5.17 5.35
CA ASN A 128 14.41 -4.50 4.08
C ASN A 128 15.06 -5.31 2.96
N TYR A 129 14.25 -5.76 1.99
CA TYR A 129 14.69 -6.61 0.89
C TYR A 129 14.70 -5.82 -0.43
N ASP A 130 15.71 -6.03 -1.26
CA ASP A 130 15.78 -5.42 -2.59
C ASP A 130 14.79 -6.10 -3.55
N GLN A 131 13.95 -5.30 -4.19
CA GLN A 131 12.95 -5.71 -5.18
C GLN A 131 13.08 -4.93 -6.49
N GLY A 132 14.22 -4.26 -6.70
CA GLY A 132 14.44 -3.38 -7.85
C GLY A 132 13.59 -2.10 -7.83
N VAL A 133 13.08 -1.72 -6.65
CA VAL A 133 12.20 -0.55 -6.44
C VAL A 133 12.98 0.76 -6.19
N TYR A 134 14.26 0.80 -6.52
CA TYR A 134 15.09 2.02 -6.46
C TYR A 134 14.65 3.07 -7.50
N GLY A 135 15.08 4.31 -7.33
CA GLY A 135 14.74 5.41 -8.25
C GLY A 135 13.44 6.08 -7.86
N TYR A 136 12.43 6.02 -8.74
CA TYR A 136 11.17 6.76 -8.57
C TYR A 136 9.96 5.80 -8.52
N PRO A 137 9.85 4.92 -7.50
CA PRO A 137 8.76 3.97 -7.43
C PRO A 137 7.41 4.67 -7.23
N ILE A 138 6.39 4.22 -7.97
CA ILE A 138 5.02 4.78 -7.93
C ILE A 138 4.45 4.90 -6.52
N GLU A 139 4.73 3.92 -5.66
CA GLU A 139 4.27 3.93 -4.27
C GLU A 139 4.76 5.15 -3.50
N ILE A 140 6.05 5.46 -3.58
CA ILE A 140 6.64 6.64 -2.92
C ILE A 140 6.11 7.92 -3.56
N GLN A 141 5.96 7.96 -4.90
CA GLN A 141 5.47 9.16 -5.58
C GLN A 141 4.01 9.47 -5.22
N SER A 142 3.14 8.45 -5.19
CA SER A 142 1.74 8.59 -4.80
C SER A 142 1.58 8.98 -3.33
N LEU A 143 2.33 8.34 -2.42
CA LEU A 143 2.35 8.71 -1.00
C LEU A 143 2.89 10.13 -0.79
N PHE A 144 3.95 10.52 -1.50
CA PHE A 144 4.50 11.86 -1.43
C PHE A 144 3.50 12.91 -1.92
N PHE A 145 2.82 12.64 -3.05
CA PHE A 145 1.75 13.50 -3.55
C PHE A 145 0.63 13.67 -2.52
N MET A 146 0.15 12.56 -1.94
CA MET A 146 -0.88 12.59 -0.90
C MET A 146 -0.44 13.38 0.33
N ALA A 147 0.78 13.15 0.81
CA ALA A 147 1.35 13.85 1.96
C ALA A 147 1.46 15.37 1.72
N LEU A 148 1.89 15.79 0.53
CA LEU A 148 1.96 17.20 0.16
C LEU A 148 0.57 17.85 0.16
N ARG A 149 -0.47 17.16 -0.35
CA ARG A 149 -1.84 17.67 -0.30
C ARG A 149 -2.38 17.76 1.13
N CYS A 150 -2.14 16.74 1.96
CA CYS A 150 -2.51 16.78 3.38
C CYS A 150 -1.78 17.90 4.12
N ALA A 151 -0.50 18.16 3.81
CA ALA A 151 0.26 19.25 4.41
C ALA A 151 -0.38 20.61 4.13
N LEU A 152 -0.87 20.87 2.91
CA LEU A 152 -1.59 22.10 2.59
C LEU A 152 -2.84 22.34 3.45
N LEU A 153 -3.50 21.26 3.91
CA LEU A 153 -4.69 21.36 4.77
C LEU A 153 -4.34 21.67 6.24
N MET A 154 -3.11 21.38 6.67
CA MET A 154 -2.68 21.48 8.07
C MET A 154 -1.71 22.63 8.34
N LEU A 155 -1.09 23.19 7.29
CA LEU A 155 -0.14 24.30 7.42
C LEU A 155 -0.82 25.57 7.90
N LYS A 156 -0.15 26.30 8.80
CA LYS A 156 -0.58 27.63 9.26
C LYS A 156 -0.35 28.66 8.15
N HIS A 157 -1.15 29.73 8.15
CA HIS A 157 -1.04 30.82 7.18
C HIS A 157 -0.15 31.99 7.66
N ASP A 158 0.87 31.71 8.45
CA ASP A 158 1.91 32.68 8.84
C ASP A 158 2.94 32.87 7.72
N ALA A 159 3.95 33.73 7.94
CA ALA A 159 4.93 34.06 6.90
C ALA A 159 5.72 32.84 6.41
N GLU A 160 6.16 31.97 7.33
CA GLU A 160 6.86 30.73 6.99
C GLU A 160 5.92 29.73 6.30
N GLY A 161 4.69 29.58 6.81
CA GLY A 161 3.69 28.71 6.21
C GLY A 161 3.31 29.11 4.78
N LYS A 162 3.27 30.41 4.46
CA LYS A 162 3.05 30.90 3.09
C LYS A 162 4.15 30.47 2.11
N ASP A 163 5.43 30.55 2.50
CA ASP A 163 6.55 30.06 1.67
C ASP A 163 6.40 28.55 1.40
N PHE A 164 6.10 27.77 2.44
CA PHE A 164 5.87 26.33 2.27
C PHE A 164 4.68 26.03 1.35
N VAL A 165 3.57 26.76 1.50
CA VAL A 165 2.38 26.59 0.64
C VAL A 165 2.73 26.81 -0.83
N GLU A 166 3.47 27.86 -1.17
CA GLU A 166 3.88 28.16 -2.56
C GLU A 166 4.81 27.07 -3.14
N ARG A 167 5.77 26.61 -2.34
CA ARG A 167 6.70 25.54 -2.74
C ARG A 167 5.98 24.20 -2.93
N ILE A 168 5.06 23.88 -2.02
CA ILE A 168 4.25 22.66 -2.10
C ILE A 168 3.33 22.72 -3.32
N ALA A 169 2.65 23.83 -3.57
CA ALA A 169 1.79 23.99 -4.74
C ALA A 169 2.56 23.83 -6.05
N THR A 170 3.75 24.44 -6.13
CA THR A 170 4.65 24.30 -7.29
C THR A 170 5.06 22.84 -7.51
N ARG A 171 5.43 22.13 -6.43
CA ARG A 171 5.80 20.71 -6.51
C ARG A 171 4.62 19.81 -6.86
N LEU A 172 3.42 20.06 -6.33
CA LEU A 172 2.20 19.31 -6.64
C LEU A 172 1.85 19.43 -8.13
N HIS A 173 1.95 20.64 -8.69
CA HIS A 173 1.71 20.85 -10.12
C HIS A 173 2.71 20.03 -10.97
N ALA A 174 4.01 20.18 -10.71
CA ALA A 174 5.04 19.44 -11.44
C ALA A 174 4.90 17.92 -11.29
N LEU A 175 4.64 17.43 -10.08
CA LEU A 175 4.46 16.02 -9.78
C LEU A 175 3.23 15.46 -10.50
N SER A 176 2.09 16.15 -10.44
CA SER A 176 0.88 15.70 -11.14
C SER A 176 1.06 15.59 -12.65
N TYR A 177 1.71 16.58 -13.27
CA TYR A 177 2.03 16.54 -14.69
C TYR A 177 2.93 15.35 -15.02
N HIS A 178 3.99 15.17 -14.23
CA HIS A 178 4.97 14.11 -14.44
C HIS A 178 4.33 12.71 -14.32
N MET A 179 3.58 12.47 -13.24
CA MET A 179 2.93 11.18 -13.02
C MET A 179 1.89 10.87 -14.10
N ARG A 180 0.98 11.82 -14.39
CA ARG A 180 -0.10 11.61 -15.36
C ARG A 180 0.39 11.47 -16.80
N SER A 181 1.54 12.07 -17.13
CA SER A 181 2.07 12.06 -18.50
C SER A 181 3.08 10.95 -18.77
N TYR A 182 3.85 10.54 -17.77
CA TYR A 182 4.99 9.64 -17.96
C TYR A 182 4.86 8.31 -17.23
N PHE A 183 4.15 8.26 -16.09
CA PHE A 183 3.90 7.00 -15.40
C PHE A 183 2.64 6.30 -15.91
N TRP A 184 1.71 7.04 -16.51
CA TRP A 184 0.48 6.46 -17.04
C TRP A 184 0.76 5.54 -18.24
N LEU A 185 0.13 4.37 -18.24
CA LEU A 185 0.20 3.39 -19.30
C LEU A 185 -1.18 2.77 -19.54
N ASP A 186 -1.68 2.95 -20.75
CA ASP A 186 -2.84 2.26 -21.31
C ASP A 186 -2.45 1.64 -22.66
N PHE A 187 -3.40 1.00 -23.35
CA PHE A 187 -3.15 0.37 -24.65
C PHE A 187 -2.56 1.34 -25.69
N GLN A 188 -3.10 2.56 -25.77
CA GLN A 188 -2.63 3.56 -26.72
C GLN A 188 -1.20 4.01 -26.39
N GLN A 189 -0.93 4.29 -25.11
CA GLN A 189 0.38 4.73 -24.67
C GLN A 189 1.44 3.63 -24.82
N LEU A 190 1.07 2.37 -24.59
CA LEU A 190 1.93 1.21 -24.86
C LEU A 190 2.28 1.10 -26.34
N ASN A 191 1.29 1.25 -27.23
CA ASN A 191 1.52 1.25 -28.68
C ASN A 191 2.43 2.41 -29.13
N ASP A 192 2.30 3.59 -28.52
CA ASP A 192 3.19 4.73 -28.78
C ASP A 192 4.63 4.44 -28.31
N ILE A 193 4.82 3.89 -27.10
CA ILE A 193 6.14 3.55 -26.54
C ILE A 193 6.81 2.45 -27.37
N TYR A 194 6.05 1.45 -27.81
CA TYR A 194 6.53 0.40 -28.70
C TYR A 194 7.11 0.93 -30.02
N ARG A 195 6.69 2.13 -30.43
CA ARG A 195 7.11 2.79 -31.69
C ARG A 195 8.11 3.92 -31.46
N TYR A 196 8.64 4.07 -30.25
CA TYR A 196 9.61 5.12 -29.96
C TYR A 196 10.86 5.00 -30.82
N LYS A 197 11.40 6.15 -31.18
CA LYS A 197 12.77 6.25 -31.66
C LYS A 197 13.68 6.42 -30.44
N THR A 198 14.90 5.91 -30.55
CA THR A 198 15.94 6.02 -29.51
C THR A 198 16.91 7.14 -29.85
N GLU A 199 17.73 7.52 -28.88
CA GLU A 199 18.80 8.52 -29.03
C GLU A 199 18.32 9.93 -29.41
N GLU A 200 17.09 10.27 -29.00
CA GLU A 200 16.52 11.60 -29.22
C GLU A 200 17.18 12.63 -28.29
N TYR A 201 17.97 13.55 -28.86
CA TYR A 201 18.58 14.66 -28.13
C TYR A 201 17.92 15.98 -28.47
N SER A 202 16.77 16.29 -27.85
CA SER A 202 16.10 17.59 -27.99
C SER A 202 15.08 17.89 -26.87
N HIS A 203 14.80 19.17 -26.64
CA HIS A 203 13.69 19.59 -25.76
C HIS A 203 12.30 19.18 -26.30
N THR A 204 12.20 18.87 -27.59
CA THR A 204 10.98 18.42 -28.26
C THR A 204 10.91 16.89 -28.43
N ALA A 205 11.87 16.15 -27.86
CA ALA A 205 11.90 14.69 -27.92
C ALA A 205 10.59 14.07 -27.41
N VAL A 206 10.10 13.04 -28.08
CA VAL A 206 8.94 12.25 -27.64
C VAL A 206 9.39 11.25 -26.58
N ASN A 207 10.48 10.52 -26.85
CA ASN A 207 11.06 9.55 -25.92
C ASN A 207 11.95 10.24 -24.88
N LYS A 208 11.33 10.95 -23.93
CA LYS A 208 12.02 11.78 -22.92
C LYS A 208 13.04 11.04 -22.05
N PHE A 209 12.83 9.75 -21.83
CA PHE A 209 13.68 8.93 -20.95
C PHE A 209 14.58 7.98 -21.73
N ASN A 210 14.58 8.04 -23.06
CA ASN A 210 15.33 7.13 -23.92
C ASN A 210 15.02 5.65 -23.59
N VAL A 211 13.75 5.32 -23.41
CA VAL A 211 13.28 3.93 -23.24
C VAL A 211 13.54 3.18 -24.54
N ILE A 212 14.13 1.99 -24.45
CA ILE A 212 14.41 1.12 -25.60
C ILE A 212 13.17 0.27 -25.85
N PRO A 213 12.48 0.37 -27.01
CA PRO A 213 11.26 -0.40 -27.28
C PRO A 213 11.46 -1.91 -27.15
N ASP A 214 12.60 -2.42 -27.61
CA ASP A 214 12.95 -3.85 -27.54
C ASP A 214 13.15 -4.35 -26.09
N SER A 215 13.17 -3.47 -25.10
CA SER A 215 13.23 -3.82 -23.68
C SER A 215 11.86 -3.95 -23.01
N ILE A 216 10.77 -3.67 -23.73
CA ILE A 216 9.40 -3.87 -23.22
C ILE A 216 9.18 -5.39 -23.06
N PRO A 217 8.75 -5.85 -21.88
CA PRO A 217 8.62 -7.28 -21.63
C PRO A 217 7.39 -7.88 -22.31
N ASP A 218 7.54 -9.08 -22.89
CA ASP A 218 6.50 -9.74 -23.70
C ASP A 218 5.15 -9.88 -22.98
N TRP A 219 5.17 -10.19 -21.68
CA TRP A 219 3.95 -10.37 -20.88
C TRP A 219 3.04 -9.14 -20.89
N LEU A 220 3.59 -7.94 -21.09
CA LEU A 220 2.84 -6.70 -21.03
C LEU A 220 1.87 -6.56 -22.20
N PHE A 221 2.24 -7.06 -23.39
CA PHE A 221 1.38 -7.00 -24.57
C PHE A 221 0.15 -7.89 -24.41
N ASP A 222 0.30 -9.05 -23.76
CA ASP A 222 -0.84 -9.93 -23.45
C ASP A 222 -1.64 -9.43 -22.25
N PHE A 223 -0.97 -8.82 -21.27
CA PHE A 223 -1.61 -8.31 -20.06
C PHE A 223 -2.41 -7.03 -20.29
N MET A 224 -1.97 -6.12 -21.16
CA MET A 224 -2.66 -4.85 -21.37
C MET A 224 -4.02 -5.06 -22.07
N PRO A 225 -5.16 -4.74 -21.43
CA PRO A 225 -6.47 -4.82 -22.07
C PRO A 225 -6.67 -3.69 -23.09
N CYS A 226 -7.71 -3.79 -23.92
CA CYS A 226 -8.10 -2.69 -24.82
C CYS A 226 -8.65 -1.49 -24.05
N GLU A 227 -9.41 -1.75 -22.99
CA GLU A 227 -9.98 -0.75 -22.09
C GLU A 227 -9.36 -0.95 -20.70
N GLY A 228 -8.74 0.11 -20.17
CA GLY A 228 -8.04 0.07 -18.90
C GLY A 228 -6.60 0.59 -18.99
N GLY A 229 -5.98 0.75 -17.83
CA GLY A 229 -4.63 1.28 -17.73
C GLY A 229 -4.18 1.42 -16.28
N PHE A 230 -2.90 1.72 -16.08
CA PHE A 230 -2.33 1.87 -14.75
C PHE A 230 -1.10 2.78 -14.74
N PHE A 231 -0.70 3.21 -13.55
CA PHE A 231 0.62 3.81 -13.35
C PHE A 231 1.69 2.74 -13.21
N VAL A 232 2.69 2.77 -14.10
CA VAL A 232 3.83 1.85 -14.07
C VAL A 232 4.63 1.96 -12.78
N GLY A 233 5.37 0.90 -12.45
CA GLY A 233 6.12 0.81 -11.22
C GLY A 233 7.21 1.86 -11.06
N ASN A 234 7.90 2.24 -12.14
CA ASN A 234 9.01 3.18 -12.09
C ASN A 234 9.30 3.81 -13.46
N VAL A 235 9.75 5.06 -13.46
CA VAL A 235 10.25 5.76 -14.65
C VAL A 235 11.55 6.47 -14.27
N SER A 236 12.63 6.16 -14.99
CA SER A 236 13.97 6.70 -14.74
C SER A 236 14.77 6.77 -16.06
N PRO A 237 15.93 7.47 -16.09
CA PRO A 237 16.74 7.53 -17.30
C PRO A 237 17.09 6.14 -17.85
N ALA A 238 16.72 5.89 -19.10
CA ALA A 238 16.88 4.63 -19.83
C ALA A 238 16.22 3.39 -19.19
N ARG A 239 15.28 3.57 -18.24
CA ARG A 239 14.60 2.46 -17.56
C ARG A 239 13.15 2.79 -17.21
N MET A 240 12.26 1.91 -17.62
CA MET A 240 10.85 1.90 -17.22
C MET A 240 10.51 0.53 -16.64
N ASP A 241 10.05 0.49 -15.39
CA ASP A 241 9.58 -0.74 -14.75
C ASP A 241 8.09 -0.85 -14.96
N PHE A 242 7.68 -1.71 -15.90
CA PHE A 242 6.30 -1.89 -16.31
C PHE A 242 5.44 -2.70 -15.34
N ARG A 243 6.01 -3.21 -14.24
CA ARG A 243 5.22 -3.95 -13.25
C ARG A 243 4.12 -3.06 -12.66
N TRP A 244 2.95 -3.65 -12.49
CA TRP A 244 1.83 -3.02 -11.78
C TRP A 244 2.07 -3.14 -10.27
N PHE A 245 1.87 -2.05 -9.52
CA PHE A 245 1.96 -2.03 -8.06
C PHE A 245 0.64 -1.56 -7.45
N ALA A 246 0.06 -2.40 -6.59
CA ALA A 246 -1.27 -2.16 -6.03
C ALA A 246 -1.34 -0.86 -5.22
N LEU A 247 -0.48 -0.71 -4.21
CA LEU A 247 -0.55 0.41 -3.27
C LEU A 247 -0.38 1.74 -4.00
N GLY A 248 0.59 1.85 -4.91
CA GLY A 248 0.83 3.07 -5.69
C GLY A 248 -0.38 3.49 -6.53
N ASN A 249 -1.05 2.53 -7.19
CA ASN A 249 -2.24 2.80 -8.00
C ASN A 249 -3.47 3.14 -7.14
N MET A 250 -3.70 2.41 -6.04
CA MET A 250 -4.82 2.70 -5.13
C MET A 250 -4.64 4.05 -4.43
N ILE A 251 -3.42 4.39 -3.96
CA ILE A 251 -3.12 5.71 -3.40
C ILE A 251 -3.32 6.81 -4.44
N ALA A 252 -2.91 6.58 -5.70
CA ALA A 252 -3.12 7.56 -6.76
C ALA A 252 -4.60 7.89 -6.98
N ILE A 253 -5.50 6.91 -6.86
CA ILE A 253 -6.95 7.11 -6.90
C ILE A 253 -7.42 7.90 -5.69
N VAL A 254 -7.12 7.45 -4.47
CA VAL A 254 -7.67 8.07 -3.23
C VAL A 254 -7.13 9.47 -3.00
N SER A 255 -5.89 9.78 -3.41
CA SER A 255 -5.31 11.12 -3.30
C SER A 255 -5.75 12.08 -4.42
N SER A 256 -6.52 11.59 -5.41
CA SER A 256 -6.83 12.29 -6.67
C SER A 256 -5.59 12.72 -7.46
N LEU A 257 -4.52 11.91 -7.41
CA LEU A 257 -3.40 12.02 -8.33
C LEU A 257 -3.82 11.56 -9.73
N ALA A 258 -4.47 10.40 -9.81
CA ALA A 258 -5.12 9.92 -11.02
C ALA A 258 -6.26 10.87 -11.43
N THR A 259 -6.45 11.10 -12.72
CA THR A 259 -7.69 11.75 -13.20
C THR A 259 -8.88 10.81 -13.04
N PRO A 260 -10.12 11.30 -13.17
CA PRO A 260 -11.31 10.43 -13.14
C PRO A 260 -11.24 9.31 -14.17
N GLU A 261 -10.82 9.62 -15.40
CA GLU A 261 -10.67 8.66 -16.49
C GLU A 261 -9.61 7.61 -16.17
N GLN A 262 -8.45 8.04 -15.64
CA GLN A 262 -7.39 7.14 -15.20
C GLN A 262 -7.84 6.26 -14.03
N SER A 263 -8.62 6.82 -13.11
CA SER A 263 -9.15 6.07 -11.95
C SER A 263 -10.10 4.98 -12.40
N MET A 264 -11.02 5.29 -13.31
CA MET A 264 -11.92 4.30 -13.92
C MET A 264 -11.12 3.23 -14.67
N ALA A 265 -10.16 3.63 -15.51
CA ALA A 265 -9.32 2.70 -16.27
C ALA A 265 -8.48 1.76 -15.38
N ILE A 266 -8.03 2.19 -14.20
CA ILE A 266 -7.38 1.31 -13.22
C ILE A 266 -8.35 0.26 -12.68
N MET A 267 -9.58 0.65 -12.40
CA MET A 267 -10.59 -0.28 -11.89
C MET A 267 -11.06 -1.25 -12.98
N ASP A 268 -11.23 -0.77 -14.22
CA ASP A 268 -11.56 -1.61 -15.38
C ASP A 268 -10.44 -2.63 -15.63
N LEU A 269 -9.16 -2.24 -15.52
CA LEU A 269 -8.03 -3.18 -15.56
C LEU A 269 -8.13 -4.26 -14.49
N ILE A 270 -8.52 -3.91 -13.25
CA ILE A 270 -8.70 -4.89 -12.15
C ILE A 270 -9.86 -5.84 -12.44
N GLU A 271 -10.95 -5.36 -13.05
CA GLU A 271 -12.07 -6.21 -13.47
C GLU A 271 -11.66 -7.16 -14.61
N GLU A 272 -10.95 -6.66 -15.63
CA GLU A 272 -10.51 -7.44 -16.80
C GLU A 272 -9.39 -8.44 -16.48
N ARG A 273 -8.46 -8.09 -15.58
CA ARG A 273 -7.33 -8.92 -15.13
C ARG A 273 -7.50 -9.42 -13.70
N TRP A 274 -8.74 -9.75 -13.35
CA TRP A 274 -9.10 -10.19 -12.00
C TRP A 274 -8.31 -11.42 -11.56
N GLU A 275 -8.11 -12.41 -12.43
CA GLU A 275 -7.39 -13.63 -12.07
C GLU A 275 -5.92 -13.36 -11.74
N GLU A 276 -5.28 -12.47 -12.50
CA GLU A 276 -3.88 -12.08 -12.34
C GLU A 276 -3.67 -11.18 -11.12
N LEU A 277 -4.54 -10.18 -10.90
CA LEU A 277 -4.35 -9.15 -9.88
C LEU A 277 -5.01 -9.50 -8.53
N ILE A 278 -6.10 -10.26 -8.54
CA ILE A 278 -6.82 -10.70 -7.32
C ILE A 278 -6.66 -12.21 -7.12
N GLY A 279 -6.92 -13.02 -8.15
CA GLY A 279 -6.92 -14.48 -8.05
C GLY A 279 -7.94 -14.99 -7.03
N GLU A 280 -7.48 -15.84 -6.10
CA GLU A 280 -8.28 -16.42 -5.00
C GLU A 280 -8.02 -15.75 -3.64
N MET A 281 -7.15 -14.73 -3.59
CA MET A 281 -6.89 -13.93 -2.39
C MET A 281 -6.51 -12.50 -2.77
N PRO A 282 -7.37 -11.50 -2.48
CA PRO A 282 -7.01 -10.11 -2.72
C PRO A 282 -5.86 -9.67 -1.79
N LEU A 283 -4.96 -8.80 -2.21
CA LEU A 283 -4.68 -8.29 -3.55
C LEU A 283 -3.20 -8.56 -3.84
N LYS A 284 -2.82 -8.79 -5.10
CA LYS A 284 -1.38 -8.86 -5.45
C LYS A 284 -0.68 -7.57 -5.05
N ILE A 285 0.48 -7.66 -4.41
CA ILE A 285 1.28 -6.46 -4.08
C ILE A 285 1.87 -5.83 -5.35
N CYS A 286 2.35 -6.67 -6.26
CA CYS A 286 2.78 -6.30 -7.59
C CYS A 286 2.48 -7.42 -8.60
N TYR A 287 2.50 -7.09 -9.89
CA TYR A 287 2.37 -8.05 -10.98
C TYR A 287 3.23 -7.67 -12.19
N PRO A 288 3.86 -8.63 -12.87
CA PRO A 288 4.05 -10.04 -12.48
C PRO A 288 5.16 -10.20 -11.41
N ALA A 289 5.39 -11.44 -10.98
CA ALA A 289 6.60 -11.79 -10.24
C ALA A 289 7.81 -11.81 -11.17
N ILE A 290 8.95 -11.38 -10.64
CA ILE A 290 10.27 -11.53 -11.24
C ILE A 290 10.71 -13.00 -11.11
N GLU A 291 11.19 -13.59 -12.20
CA GLU A 291 11.60 -15.01 -12.26
C GLU A 291 13.03 -15.20 -12.81
N ASN A 292 13.57 -16.42 -12.64
CA ASN A 292 14.80 -16.88 -13.28
C ASN A 292 16.01 -15.94 -13.12
N HIS A 293 16.61 -15.49 -14.23
CA HIS A 293 17.81 -14.66 -14.24
C HIS A 293 17.53 -13.27 -13.68
N GLU A 294 16.36 -12.70 -13.99
CA GLU A 294 15.94 -11.40 -13.47
C GLU A 294 15.83 -11.46 -11.95
N TRP A 295 15.30 -12.56 -11.38
CA TRP A 295 15.21 -12.72 -9.92
C TRP A 295 16.60 -12.71 -9.27
N ARG A 296 17.55 -13.44 -9.84
CA ARG A 296 18.93 -13.48 -9.32
C ARG A 296 19.58 -12.11 -9.32
N ILE A 297 19.38 -11.34 -10.39
CA ILE A 297 20.02 -10.03 -10.57
C ILE A 297 19.32 -8.95 -9.73
N VAL A 298 17.99 -8.84 -9.85
CA VAL A 298 17.22 -7.75 -9.24
C VAL A 298 17.09 -7.92 -7.72
N THR A 299 16.94 -9.14 -7.23
CA THR A 299 16.76 -9.40 -5.79
C THR A 299 18.05 -9.80 -5.07
N GLY A 300 19.13 -10.05 -5.81
CA GLY A 300 20.35 -10.61 -5.23
C GLY A 300 20.18 -12.04 -4.71
N CYS A 301 19.32 -12.84 -5.37
CA CYS A 301 18.95 -14.20 -4.95
C CYS A 301 18.25 -14.26 -3.58
N ASP A 302 17.42 -13.28 -3.25
CA ASP A 302 16.74 -13.20 -1.95
C ASP A 302 15.77 -14.38 -1.73
N PRO A 303 16.05 -15.26 -0.74
CA PRO A 303 15.28 -16.48 -0.51
C PRO A 303 13.87 -16.25 0.06
N LYS A 304 13.56 -15.04 0.55
CA LYS A 304 12.19 -14.68 1.01
C LYS A 304 11.31 -14.25 -0.16
N ASN A 305 11.88 -13.60 -1.16
CA ASN A 305 11.19 -13.08 -2.34
C ASN A 305 11.27 -14.01 -3.56
N THR A 306 11.03 -15.32 -3.33
CA THR A 306 10.92 -16.29 -4.44
C THR A 306 9.71 -16.02 -5.34
N ARG A 307 9.61 -16.72 -6.48
CA ARG A 307 8.50 -16.55 -7.43
C ARG A 307 7.13 -16.52 -6.73
N TRP A 308 6.33 -15.50 -7.00
CA TRP A 308 4.97 -15.36 -6.48
C TRP A 308 4.90 -15.45 -4.95
N SER A 309 5.88 -14.89 -4.25
CA SER A 309 6.00 -14.96 -2.79
C SER A 309 6.39 -13.62 -2.20
N TYR A 310 5.84 -13.32 -1.03
CA TYR A 310 6.12 -12.11 -0.26
C TYR A 310 5.99 -10.84 -1.12
N HIS A 311 7.04 -10.04 -1.29
CA HIS A 311 7.01 -8.83 -2.13
C HIS A 311 7.03 -9.14 -3.63
N ASN A 312 7.53 -10.31 -4.04
CA ASN A 312 7.66 -10.71 -5.43
C ASN A 312 6.38 -11.40 -5.95
N GLY A 313 5.29 -10.64 -6.03
CA GLY A 313 3.99 -11.13 -6.54
C GLY A 313 3.15 -11.92 -5.54
N GLY A 314 3.42 -11.77 -4.24
CA GLY A 314 2.54 -12.30 -3.18
C GLY A 314 1.19 -11.57 -3.13
N SER A 315 0.18 -12.24 -2.60
CA SER A 315 -1.14 -11.66 -2.31
C SER A 315 -1.21 -11.21 -0.85
N TRP A 316 -1.59 -9.96 -0.61
CA TRP A 316 -1.53 -9.31 0.69
C TRP A 316 -2.92 -8.85 1.15
N PRO A 317 -3.54 -9.53 2.14
CA PRO A 317 -4.89 -9.21 2.60
C PRO A 317 -5.05 -7.78 3.15
N VAL A 318 -3.97 -7.20 3.69
CA VAL A 318 -3.97 -5.81 4.17
C VAL A 318 -4.35 -4.82 3.07
N LEU A 319 -4.08 -5.08 1.79
CA LEU A 319 -4.39 -4.17 0.69
C LEU A 319 -5.91 -4.08 0.39
N LEU A 320 -6.72 -4.95 0.99
CA LEU A 320 -8.17 -4.99 0.78
C LEU A 320 -8.87 -3.67 1.17
N TRP A 321 -8.40 -2.98 2.21
CA TRP A 321 -9.01 -1.70 2.61
C TRP A 321 -8.74 -0.59 1.58
N LEU A 322 -7.55 -0.58 0.95
CA LEU A 322 -7.21 0.39 -0.08
C LEU A 322 -8.00 0.14 -1.36
N LEU A 323 -8.11 -1.13 -1.77
CA LEU A 323 -8.97 -1.52 -2.89
C LEU A 323 -10.41 -1.06 -2.63
N THR A 324 -10.90 -1.26 -1.40
CA THR A 324 -12.25 -0.84 -1.02
C THR A 324 -12.43 0.67 -1.07
N ALA A 325 -11.49 1.44 -0.53
CA ALA A 325 -11.53 2.90 -0.58
C ALA A 325 -11.52 3.42 -2.04
N ALA A 326 -10.64 2.86 -2.89
CA ALA A 326 -10.58 3.19 -4.30
C ALA A 326 -11.89 2.84 -5.04
N SER A 327 -12.42 1.63 -4.83
CA SER A 327 -13.69 1.17 -5.40
C SER A 327 -14.88 2.07 -5.01
N ILE A 328 -14.95 2.53 -3.77
CA ILE A 328 -16.01 3.45 -3.34
C ILE A 328 -15.81 4.82 -4.01
N LYS A 329 -14.57 5.33 -4.04
CA LYS A 329 -14.25 6.63 -4.64
C LYS A 329 -14.57 6.69 -6.13
N THR A 330 -14.38 5.59 -6.87
CA THR A 330 -14.73 5.50 -8.29
C THR A 330 -16.19 5.13 -8.55
N GLY A 331 -17.00 4.91 -7.50
CA GLY A 331 -18.40 4.52 -7.65
C GLY A 331 -18.59 3.06 -8.11
N GLN A 332 -17.58 2.19 -7.94
CA GLN A 332 -17.61 0.77 -8.27
C GLN A 332 -17.50 -0.15 -7.03
N PRO A 333 -18.40 -0.02 -6.03
CA PRO A 333 -18.32 -0.79 -4.78
C PRO A 333 -18.50 -2.31 -4.97
N GLN A 334 -19.01 -2.75 -6.12
CA GLN A 334 -19.14 -4.19 -6.45
C GLN A 334 -17.78 -4.91 -6.47
N ILE A 335 -16.70 -4.23 -6.89
CA ILE A 335 -15.34 -4.78 -6.92
C ILE A 335 -14.89 -5.11 -5.50
N ALA A 336 -15.07 -4.16 -4.57
CA ALA A 336 -14.76 -4.34 -3.16
C ALA A 336 -15.58 -5.45 -2.51
N ARG A 337 -16.90 -5.50 -2.76
CA ARG A 337 -17.78 -6.58 -2.25
C ARG A 337 -17.28 -7.95 -2.69
N ARG A 338 -16.98 -8.12 -3.98
CA ARG A 338 -16.46 -9.38 -4.53
C ARG A 338 -15.12 -9.77 -3.89
N ALA A 339 -14.22 -8.82 -3.67
CA ALA A 339 -12.93 -9.07 -3.02
C ALA A 339 -13.09 -9.47 -1.54
N ILE A 340 -13.97 -8.78 -0.80
CA ILE A 340 -14.26 -9.10 0.61
C ILE A 340 -14.89 -10.50 0.72
N ASP A 341 -15.90 -10.81 -0.09
CA ASP A 341 -16.55 -12.12 -0.12
C ASP A 341 -15.55 -13.25 -0.40
N LEU A 342 -14.52 -12.97 -1.22
CA LEU A 342 -13.44 -13.91 -1.50
C LEU A 342 -12.52 -14.11 -0.28
N ALA A 343 -12.12 -13.01 0.36
CA ALA A 343 -11.25 -13.04 1.55
C ALA A 343 -11.94 -13.73 2.76
N GLU A 344 -13.23 -13.47 2.98
CA GLU A 344 -14.03 -14.05 4.09
C GLU A 344 -14.10 -15.58 4.04
N ARG A 345 -13.93 -16.20 2.86
CA ARG A 345 -13.96 -17.67 2.72
C ARG A 345 -12.82 -18.37 3.46
N ARG A 346 -11.68 -17.68 3.62
CA ARG A 346 -10.40 -18.30 4.02
C ARG A 346 -9.62 -17.56 5.11
N LEU A 347 -9.70 -16.23 5.22
CA LEU A 347 -8.86 -15.46 6.15
C LEU A 347 -8.91 -16.00 7.60
N LEU A 348 -10.11 -16.24 8.13
CA LEU A 348 -10.27 -16.80 9.48
C LEU A 348 -9.77 -18.24 9.60
N LYS A 349 -10.11 -19.08 8.61
CA LYS A 349 -9.73 -20.51 8.60
C LYS A 349 -8.22 -20.70 8.56
N ASP A 350 -7.52 -19.81 7.86
CA ASP A 350 -6.07 -19.84 7.72
C ASP A 350 -5.35 -19.15 8.91
N GLY A 351 -6.10 -18.52 9.82
CA GLY A 351 -5.57 -17.85 11.02
C GLY A 351 -4.96 -16.48 10.74
N TRP A 352 -5.61 -15.68 9.90
CA TRP A 352 -5.20 -14.32 9.53
C TRP A 352 -3.73 -14.18 9.10
N PRO A 353 -3.30 -14.85 8.00
CA PRO A 353 -1.92 -14.78 7.55
C PRO A 353 -1.48 -13.38 7.14
N GLU A 354 -0.17 -13.13 7.24
CA GLU A 354 0.48 -11.91 6.76
C GLU A 354 0.34 -11.75 5.25
N TYR A 355 0.57 -12.82 4.49
CA TYR A 355 0.50 -12.85 3.03
C TYR A 355 0.25 -14.27 2.51
N TYR A 356 -0.04 -14.37 1.21
CA TYR A 356 -0.31 -15.61 0.47
C TYR A 356 0.57 -15.70 -0.77
N ASP A 357 0.92 -16.93 -1.15
CA ASP A 357 1.84 -17.25 -2.25
C ASP A 357 1.14 -17.94 -3.43
N GLY A 358 1.84 -17.93 -4.57
CA GLY A 358 1.43 -18.52 -5.83
C GLY A 358 0.68 -17.55 -6.72
N LYS A 359 0.61 -17.86 -8.02
CA LYS A 359 -0.02 -17.01 -9.05
C LYS A 359 -1.41 -16.53 -8.64
N LEU A 360 -2.21 -17.42 -8.06
CA LEU A 360 -3.59 -17.14 -7.63
C LEU A 360 -3.72 -16.81 -6.13
N GLY A 361 -2.63 -16.75 -5.36
CA GLY A 361 -2.70 -16.56 -3.90
C GLY A 361 -3.31 -17.77 -3.16
N LYS A 362 -3.17 -18.98 -3.72
CA LYS A 362 -3.78 -20.21 -3.21
C LYS A 362 -3.17 -20.70 -1.90
N TYR A 363 -1.87 -20.47 -1.71
CA TYR A 363 -1.11 -21.03 -0.62
C TYR A 363 -0.90 -19.97 0.45
N VAL A 364 -0.99 -20.33 1.73
CA VAL A 364 -0.52 -19.44 2.80
C VAL A 364 0.97 -19.17 2.57
N GLY A 365 1.40 -17.92 2.78
CA GLY A 365 2.75 -17.48 2.46
C GLY A 365 3.81 -18.34 3.15
N LYS A 366 4.91 -18.63 2.43
CA LYS A 366 5.97 -19.56 2.86
C LYS A 366 6.52 -19.28 4.27
N GLN A 367 6.57 -18.00 4.65
CA GLN A 367 7.02 -17.54 5.96
C GLN A 367 5.98 -16.58 6.57
N ALA A 368 4.70 -16.67 6.18
CA ALA A 368 3.67 -15.77 6.66
C ALA A 368 3.39 -16.01 8.15
N ARG A 369 3.45 -14.93 8.93
CA ARG A 369 2.99 -14.95 10.33
C ARG A 369 1.46 -15.09 10.37
N LYS A 370 0.96 -15.82 11.36
CA LYS A 370 -0.48 -15.87 11.67
C LYS A 370 -0.86 -14.71 12.58
N PHE A 371 -2.15 -14.36 12.59
CA PHE A 371 -2.70 -13.26 13.38
C PHE A 371 -1.92 -11.96 13.16
N GLN A 372 -1.65 -11.69 11.88
CA GLN A 372 -1.01 -10.46 11.47
C GLN A 372 -2.00 -9.31 11.62
N THR A 373 -1.65 -8.32 12.44
CA THR A 373 -2.58 -7.27 12.89
C THR A 373 -3.17 -6.48 11.72
N TRP A 374 -2.35 -6.14 10.71
CA TRP A 374 -2.82 -5.36 9.57
C TRP A 374 -3.71 -6.15 8.60
N SER A 375 -3.65 -7.48 8.61
CA SER A 375 -4.50 -8.33 7.76
C SER A 375 -5.90 -8.35 8.34
N ILE A 376 -5.99 -8.39 9.67
CA ILE A 376 -7.23 -8.26 10.45
C ILE A 376 -7.79 -6.84 10.31
N ALA A 377 -6.97 -5.82 10.59
CA ALA A 377 -7.40 -4.42 10.55
C ALA A 377 -7.82 -3.99 9.13
N GLY A 378 -7.08 -4.41 8.10
CA GLY A 378 -7.43 -4.13 6.71
C GLY A 378 -8.79 -4.72 6.32
N TYR A 379 -9.09 -5.94 6.75
CA TYR A 379 -10.43 -6.52 6.58
C TYR A 379 -11.52 -5.70 7.30
N LEU A 380 -11.31 -5.35 8.57
CA LEU A 380 -12.27 -4.57 9.36
C LEU A 380 -12.53 -3.19 8.74
N VAL A 381 -11.48 -2.47 8.34
CA VAL A 381 -11.62 -1.15 7.69
C VAL A 381 -12.36 -1.28 6.37
N ALA A 382 -12.07 -2.31 5.57
CA ALA A 382 -12.80 -2.57 4.32
C ALA A 382 -14.31 -2.77 4.57
N LYS A 383 -14.68 -3.56 5.59
CA LYS A 383 -16.08 -3.75 5.99
C LYS A 383 -16.73 -2.44 6.42
N MET A 384 -16.08 -1.68 7.29
CA MET A 384 -16.60 -0.39 7.79
C MET A 384 -16.79 0.63 6.67
N LEU A 385 -15.88 0.69 5.70
CA LEU A 385 -16.00 1.57 4.54
C LEU A 385 -17.18 1.17 3.64
N LEU A 386 -17.45 -0.13 3.45
CA LEU A 386 -18.60 -0.58 2.67
C LEU A 386 -19.93 -0.39 3.39
N GLU A 387 -19.96 -0.56 4.71
CA GLU A 387 -21.15 -0.37 5.53
C GLU A 387 -21.53 1.11 5.59
N ASP A 388 -20.54 2.00 5.72
CA ASP A 388 -20.73 3.44 5.71
C ASP A 388 -19.68 4.14 4.83
N PRO A 389 -20.00 4.39 3.54
CA PRO A 389 -19.14 5.11 2.62
C PRO A 389 -18.79 6.55 3.03
N SER A 390 -19.51 7.16 3.98
CA SER A 390 -19.20 8.53 4.45
C SER A 390 -17.81 8.61 5.11
N HIS A 391 -17.30 7.49 5.63
CA HIS A 391 -15.96 7.35 6.17
C HIS A 391 -14.85 7.56 5.12
N LEU A 392 -15.14 7.48 3.82
CA LEU A 392 -14.15 7.65 2.76
C LEU A 392 -13.43 9.01 2.86
N GLY A 393 -14.12 10.06 3.29
CA GLY A 393 -13.55 11.41 3.45
C GLY A 393 -12.42 11.51 4.48
N MET A 394 -12.21 10.48 5.31
CA MET A 394 -11.06 10.43 6.23
C MET A 394 -9.74 10.12 5.54
N ILE A 395 -9.78 9.45 4.37
CA ILE A 395 -8.57 9.00 3.67
C ILE A 395 -8.51 9.47 2.21
N ALA A 396 -9.65 9.76 1.58
CA ALA A 396 -9.69 10.28 0.23
C ALA A 396 -9.61 11.81 0.21
N LEU A 397 -8.95 12.33 -0.81
CA LEU A 397 -8.92 13.76 -1.11
C LEU A 397 -9.74 14.02 -2.37
N GLU A 398 -10.55 15.07 -2.35
CA GLU A 398 -11.30 15.53 -3.51
C GLU A 398 -10.40 16.05 -4.63
N GLU A 399 -10.94 16.13 -5.84
CA GLU A 399 -10.25 16.74 -6.98
C GLU A 399 -9.89 18.20 -6.69
N ASP A 400 -8.68 18.58 -7.07
CA ASP A 400 -8.28 19.99 -7.02
C ASP A 400 -8.82 20.70 -8.27
N LYS A 401 -9.74 21.64 -8.06
CA LYS A 401 -10.31 22.49 -9.13
C LYS A 401 -9.25 23.26 -9.91
N ALA A 402 -8.07 23.51 -9.32
CA ALA A 402 -6.95 24.20 -9.94
C ALA A 402 -6.03 23.28 -10.78
N MET A 403 -6.16 21.96 -10.66
CA MET A 403 -5.30 20.97 -11.35
C MET A 403 -5.99 20.31 -12.56
N LYS A 404 -6.92 21.03 -13.20
CA LYS A 404 -7.54 20.57 -14.44
C LYS A 404 -6.47 20.38 -15.52
N PRO A 405 -6.50 19.26 -16.28
CA PRO A 405 -5.53 19.02 -17.32
C PRO A 405 -5.61 20.13 -18.38
N VAL A 406 -4.44 20.64 -18.79
CA VAL A 406 -4.34 21.49 -19.98
C VAL A 406 -4.67 20.61 -21.17
N LEU A 407 -5.81 20.88 -21.84
CA LEU A 407 -6.23 20.19 -23.05
C LEU A 407 -5.07 20.13 -24.05
N ARG A 408 -4.55 18.93 -24.33
CA ARG A 408 -3.71 18.72 -25.52
C ARG A 408 -4.62 18.87 -26.73
N ARG A 409 -4.39 19.89 -27.55
CA ARG A 409 -4.94 19.92 -28.91
C ARG A 409 -4.40 18.71 -29.65
N SER A 410 -5.27 17.77 -29.99
CA SER A 410 -5.00 16.72 -30.95
C SER A 410 -4.55 17.38 -32.26
N ALA A 411 -3.33 17.08 -32.70
CA ALA A 411 -2.92 17.40 -34.05
C ALA A 411 -3.70 16.47 -34.99
N SER A 412 -4.85 16.96 -35.48
CA SER A 412 -5.54 16.34 -36.59
C SER A 412 -4.62 16.38 -37.80
N TRP A 413 -4.10 15.22 -38.21
CA TRP A 413 -3.48 15.07 -39.51
C TRP A 413 -4.59 15.22 -40.56
N THR A 414 -4.53 16.28 -41.35
CA THR A 414 -5.36 16.43 -42.54
C THR A 414 -4.76 15.58 -43.67
N ASN A 415 -5.56 14.59 -44.09
CA ASN A 415 -5.51 13.71 -45.28
C ASN A 415 -4.26 13.68 -46.16
#